data_AF-A0A182QSZ1-F1
#
_entry.id   AF-A0A182QSZ1-F1
#
_cell.length_a   1.000
_cell.length_b   1.000
_cell.length_c   1.000
_cell.angle_alpha   90.00
_cell.angle_beta   90.00
_cell.angle_gamma   90.00
#
_symmetry.space_group_name_H-M   'P 1'
#
loop_
_entity.id
_entity.type
_entity.pdbx_description
1 polymer ?
#
loop_
_entity_poly.entity_id
_entity_poly.type
_entity_poly.pdbx_seq_one_letter_code
_entity_poly.pdbx_strand_id
1 'polypeptide(L)'
;MLALVVLITLSVLSHSDAADAQINNKRPAFKLGGMTSKVRLASVYTQRHQQERFAQLLGSTTQAEKFIGSSSYLAKGHLTPDGDALLDTWATATYFYINVAPEWQVVNAGNWLRVEKAARKVATLLNDTVQVYTGVYDILQLPDKDGHPVPLSLGETGMVEVPKWLWKVVVHQATTNQRRSDL
;
A
#
# COMPACT_ATOMS: atom_id res chain seq x y z
N MET A 1 -11.57 -6.67 20.87
CA MET A 1 -10.29 -7.20 20.40
C MET A 1 -9.77 -6.21 19.35
N LEU A 2 -8.75 -5.41 19.66
CA LEU A 2 -8.18 -4.48 18.70
C LEU A 2 -7.34 -5.28 17.70
N ALA A 3 -7.78 -5.34 16.44
CA ALA A 3 -6.91 -5.78 15.36
C ALA A 3 -5.95 -4.62 15.04
N LEU A 4 -4.78 -4.65 15.66
CA LEU A 4 -3.69 -3.74 15.36
C LEU A 4 -2.73 -4.45 14.38
N VAL A 5 -3.10 -4.49 13.10
CA VAL A 5 -2.14 -4.87 12.04
C VAL A 5 -1.44 -3.61 11.59
N VAL A 6 -0.32 -3.31 12.24
CA VAL A 6 0.58 -2.23 11.84
C VAL A 6 1.68 -2.84 10.99
N LEU A 7 1.50 -2.78 9.67
CA LEU A 7 2.57 -3.06 8.71
C LEU A 7 3.27 -1.74 8.42
N ILE A 8 4.54 -1.61 8.83
CA ILE A 8 5.36 -0.42 8.60
C ILE A 8 6.48 -0.78 7.64
N THR A 9 6.63 0.01 6.59
CA THR A 9 7.84 0.00 5.78
C THR A 9 8.58 1.31 5.94
N LEU A 10 9.91 1.22 6.05
CA LEU A 10 10.84 2.34 6.01
C LEU A 10 11.46 2.40 4.62
N SER A 11 11.32 3.53 3.94
CA SER A 11 12.09 3.85 2.75
C SER A 11 12.89 5.14 2.94
N VAL A 12 13.98 5.24 2.19
CA VAL A 12 14.88 6.40 2.18
C VAL A 12 14.73 7.04 0.80
N LEU A 13 14.47 8.34 0.77
CA LEU A 13 14.35 9.13 -0.46
C LEU A 13 15.42 10.21 -0.45
N SER A 14 16.37 10.19 -1.39
CA SER A 14 17.44 11.18 -1.54
C SER A 14 17.22 12.10 -2.76
N HIS A 15 17.86 13.25 -2.77
CA HIS A 15 17.79 14.21 -3.88
C HIS A 15 18.50 13.73 -5.16
N SER A 16 19.67 13.06 -5.04
CA SER A 16 20.38 12.50 -6.20
C SER A 16 19.61 11.36 -6.88
N ASP A 17 18.59 10.84 -6.19
CA ASP A 17 17.86 9.64 -6.59
C ASP A 17 16.98 9.83 -7.82
N ALA A 18 16.59 11.07 -8.11
CA ALA A 18 15.78 11.38 -9.29
C ALA A 18 16.62 11.49 -10.59
N ALA A 19 17.93 11.74 -10.48
CA ALA A 19 18.80 12.00 -11.64
C ALA A 19 19.61 10.76 -12.09
N ASP A 20 19.92 9.83 -11.17
CA ASP A 20 20.79 8.66 -11.43
C ASP A 20 20.06 7.30 -11.33
N ALA A 21 18.73 7.28 -11.33
CA ALA A 21 17.94 6.05 -11.22
C ALA A 21 18.22 5.09 -12.39
N GLN A 22 18.81 3.93 -12.10
CA GLN A 22 19.04 2.85 -13.06
C GLN A 22 17.89 1.85 -12.99
N ILE A 23 16.71 2.28 -13.45
CA ILE A 23 15.48 1.49 -13.38
C ILE A 23 14.97 1.16 -14.79
N ASN A 24 14.84 -0.12 -15.08
CA ASN A 24 14.04 -0.62 -16.17
C ASN A 24 12.57 -0.64 -15.73
N ASN A 25 11.69 0.06 -16.47
CA ASN A 25 10.27 0.24 -16.12
C ASN A 25 9.41 -1.04 -16.25
N LYS A 26 10.04 -2.23 -16.26
CA LYS A 26 9.37 -3.53 -16.36
C LYS A 26 8.99 -4.04 -14.98
N ARG A 27 7.70 -3.91 -14.66
CA ARG A 27 7.12 -4.35 -13.38
C ARG A 27 6.98 -5.88 -13.30
N PRO A 28 7.57 -6.56 -12.32
CA PRO A 28 7.44 -8.01 -12.16
C PRO A 28 6.09 -8.41 -11.54
N ALA A 29 5.78 -9.72 -11.58
CA ALA A 29 4.67 -10.27 -10.82
C ALA A 29 4.99 -10.33 -9.31
N PHE A 30 3.97 -10.21 -8.46
CA PHE A 30 4.13 -10.25 -7.01
C PHE A 30 4.54 -11.63 -6.48
N LYS A 31 5.42 -11.65 -5.47
CA LYS A 31 6.04 -12.87 -4.92
C LYS A 31 5.79 -13.02 -3.42
N LEU A 32 5.79 -14.26 -2.93
CA LEU A 32 5.67 -14.57 -1.50
C LEU A 32 6.98 -14.39 -0.72
N GLY A 33 8.16 -14.50 -1.36
CA GLY A 33 9.45 -14.20 -0.72
C GLY A 33 9.77 -15.08 0.48
N GLY A 34 9.51 -16.39 0.39
CA GLY A 34 9.76 -17.36 1.47
C GLY A 34 8.66 -17.44 2.53
N MET A 35 7.67 -16.54 2.52
CA MET A 35 6.52 -16.63 3.40
C MET A 35 5.60 -17.80 3.01
N THR A 36 5.12 -18.52 4.01
CA THR A 36 4.02 -19.46 3.84
C THR A 36 2.69 -18.72 3.99
N SER A 37 1.75 -18.96 3.08
CA SER A 37 0.41 -18.39 3.14
C SER A 37 -0.61 -19.50 2.98
N LYS A 38 -1.60 -19.53 3.87
CA LYS A 38 -2.72 -20.49 3.77
C LYS A 38 -3.71 -20.10 2.66
N VAL A 39 -3.64 -18.85 2.20
CA VAL A 39 -4.42 -18.34 1.05
C VAL A 39 -3.52 -18.11 -0.16
N ARG A 40 -4.07 -18.36 -1.36
CA ARG A 40 -3.42 -18.00 -2.61
C ARG A 40 -3.54 -16.49 -2.83
N LEU A 41 -2.55 -15.72 -2.38
CA LEU A 41 -2.62 -14.25 -2.35
C LEU A 41 -2.95 -13.64 -3.71
N ALA A 42 -2.39 -14.15 -4.82
CA ALA A 42 -2.73 -13.63 -6.14
C ALA A 42 -4.23 -13.77 -6.48
N SER A 43 -4.87 -14.85 -6.04
CA SER A 43 -6.27 -15.14 -6.32
C SER A 43 -7.21 -14.21 -5.56
N VAL A 44 -6.89 -13.86 -4.31
CA VAL A 44 -7.79 -13.03 -3.50
C VAL A 44 -7.91 -11.58 -4.01
N TYR A 45 -6.94 -11.13 -4.81
CA TYR A 45 -6.96 -9.82 -5.47
C TYR A 45 -7.70 -9.79 -6.81
N THR A 46 -8.28 -10.90 -7.27
CA THR A 46 -9.08 -10.89 -8.51
C THR A 46 -10.47 -10.30 -8.23
N GLN A 47 -11.03 -9.53 -9.18
CA GLN A 47 -12.35 -8.91 -9.02
C GLN A 47 -13.45 -9.97 -8.80
N ARG A 48 -13.38 -11.11 -9.49
CA ARG A 48 -14.31 -12.23 -9.31
C ARG A 48 -14.29 -12.73 -7.87
N HIS A 49 -13.11 -13.03 -7.34
CA HIS A 49 -12.96 -13.47 -5.95
C HIS A 49 -13.48 -12.40 -4.98
N GLN A 50 -13.19 -11.13 -5.22
CA GLN A 50 -13.67 -10.05 -4.37
C GLN A 50 -15.19 -9.94 -4.38
N GLN A 51 -15.84 -10.10 -5.53
CA GLN A 51 -17.29 -10.10 -5.63
C GLN A 51 -17.91 -11.26 -4.85
N GLU A 52 -17.36 -12.47 -4.97
CA GLU A 52 -17.77 -13.65 -4.20
C GLU A 52 -17.55 -13.45 -2.70
N ARG A 53 -16.37 -12.95 -2.32
CA ARG A 53 -16.00 -12.74 -0.92
C ARG A 53 -16.84 -11.65 -0.24
N PHE A 54 -17.10 -10.55 -0.94
CA PHE A 54 -17.98 -9.49 -0.44
C PHE A 54 -19.42 -9.98 -0.36
N ALA A 55 -19.89 -10.83 -1.27
CA ALA A 55 -21.23 -11.40 -1.18
C ALA A 55 -21.39 -12.28 0.07
N GLN A 56 -20.36 -13.06 0.41
CA GLN A 56 -20.32 -13.85 1.64
C GLN A 56 -20.31 -12.96 2.89
N LEU A 57 -19.45 -11.94 2.93
CA LEU A 57 -19.31 -11.06 4.09
C LEU A 57 -20.53 -10.16 4.30
N LEU A 58 -21.08 -9.60 3.22
CA LEU A 58 -22.14 -8.60 3.27
C LEU A 58 -23.54 -9.20 3.06
N GLY A 59 -23.62 -10.52 2.93
CA GLY A 59 -24.86 -11.29 2.94
C GLY A 59 -25.63 -11.37 1.62
N SER A 60 -25.16 -10.76 0.52
CA SER A 60 -25.73 -10.96 -0.83
C SER A 60 -24.83 -10.45 -1.95
N THR A 61 -25.01 -11.00 -3.16
CA THR A 61 -24.36 -10.51 -4.39
C THR A 61 -24.73 -9.05 -4.69
N THR A 62 -26.01 -8.69 -4.56
CA THR A 62 -26.49 -7.32 -4.79
C THR A 62 -25.84 -6.31 -3.83
N GLN A 63 -25.59 -6.69 -2.58
CA GLN A 63 -24.87 -5.85 -1.65
C GLN A 63 -23.38 -5.71 -2.03
N ALA A 64 -22.75 -6.78 -2.50
CA ALA A 64 -21.36 -6.76 -2.95
C ALA A 64 -21.15 -5.85 -4.19
N GLU A 65 -22.08 -5.90 -5.14
CA GLU A 65 -22.05 -5.11 -6.38
C GLU A 65 -22.12 -3.60 -6.16
N LYS A 66 -22.56 -3.14 -4.98
CA LYS A 66 -22.47 -1.73 -4.59
C LYS A 66 -21.03 -1.25 -4.41
N PHE A 67 -20.10 -2.17 -4.14
CA PHE A 67 -18.72 -1.85 -3.80
C PHE A 67 -17.71 -2.42 -4.82
N ILE A 68 -18.00 -3.58 -5.39
CA ILE A 68 -17.14 -4.25 -6.36
C ILE A 68 -17.70 -4.10 -7.77
N GLY A 69 -16.86 -3.63 -8.70
CA GLY A 69 -17.17 -3.45 -10.11
C GLY A 69 -15.90 -3.32 -10.95
N SER A 70 -16.07 -3.03 -12.24
CA SER A 70 -14.95 -2.99 -13.21
C SER A 70 -13.86 -1.98 -12.82
N SER A 71 -14.24 -0.82 -12.28
CA SER A 71 -13.35 0.25 -11.82
C SER A 71 -13.22 0.35 -10.30
N SER A 72 -14.03 -0.40 -9.54
CA SER A 72 -14.04 -0.40 -8.07
C SER A 72 -13.68 -1.78 -7.54
N TYR A 73 -12.44 -1.94 -7.12
CA TYR A 73 -11.92 -3.19 -6.58
C TYR A 73 -10.70 -2.90 -5.72
N LEU A 74 -10.30 -3.85 -4.88
CA LEU A 74 -9.09 -3.76 -4.08
C LEU A 74 -7.88 -4.26 -4.88
N ALA A 75 -6.93 -3.39 -5.11
CA ALA A 75 -5.67 -3.66 -5.76
C ALA A 75 -4.57 -3.97 -4.74
N LYS A 76 -3.44 -4.47 -5.26
CA LYS A 76 -2.20 -4.65 -4.50
C LYS A 76 -1.51 -3.30 -4.36
N GLY A 77 -1.91 -2.52 -3.36
CA GLY A 77 -1.31 -1.23 -3.04
C GLY A 77 0.05 -1.41 -2.39
N HIS A 78 1.07 -0.71 -2.87
CA HIS A 78 2.42 -0.80 -2.33
C HIS A 78 2.54 0.10 -1.10
N LEU A 79 3.15 -0.40 -0.02
CA LEU A 79 3.51 0.44 1.13
C LEU A 79 4.80 1.22 0.86
N THR A 80 5.83 0.53 0.36
CA THR A 80 6.99 1.15 -0.30
C THR A 80 6.79 1.07 -1.81
N PRO A 81 6.55 2.20 -2.51
CA PRO A 81 6.29 2.18 -3.95
C PRO A 81 7.56 1.91 -4.75
N ASP A 82 7.41 1.26 -5.90
CA ASP A 82 8.51 0.99 -6.83
C ASP A 82 9.18 2.27 -7.35
N GLY A 83 8.41 3.35 -7.49
CA GLY A 83 8.89 4.67 -7.89
C GLY A 83 9.74 5.40 -6.84
N ASP A 84 9.89 4.85 -5.64
CA ASP A 84 10.83 5.34 -4.62
C ASP A 84 12.19 4.59 -4.69
N ALA A 85 12.30 3.56 -5.54
CA ALA A 85 13.53 2.78 -5.67
C ALA A 85 14.58 3.51 -6.51
N LEU A 86 15.86 3.18 -6.25
CA LEU A 86 17.02 3.67 -7.00
C LEU A 86 17.57 2.68 -8.02
N LEU A 87 17.46 1.40 -7.67
CA LEU A 87 18.03 0.27 -8.38
C LEU A 87 16.91 -0.67 -8.78
N ASP A 88 17.05 -1.34 -9.93
CA ASP A 88 16.13 -2.39 -10.37
C ASP A 88 15.90 -3.49 -9.32
N THR A 89 16.93 -3.83 -8.55
CA THR A 89 16.84 -4.81 -7.47
C THR A 89 15.95 -4.32 -6.34
N TRP A 90 16.02 -3.03 -6.00
CA TRP A 90 15.16 -2.40 -4.99
C TRP A 90 13.73 -2.29 -5.49
N ALA A 91 13.54 -1.85 -6.73
CA ALA A 91 12.23 -1.80 -7.38
C ALA A 91 11.60 -3.19 -7.37
N THR A 92 12.33 -4.23 -7.74
CA THR A 92 11.87 -5.63 -7.71
C THR A 92 11.51 -6.10 -6.30
N ALA A 93 12.22 -5.64 -5.26
CA ALA A 93 11.92 -5.98 -3.88
C ALA A 93 10.59 -5.38 -3.39
N THR A 94 10.09 -4.31 -4.01
CA THR A 94 8.76 -3.76 -3.66
C THR A 94 7.60 -4.69 -4.04
N TYR A 95 7.83 -5.67 -4.93
CA TYR A 95 6.80 -6.61 -5.41
C TYR A 95 6.68 -7.87 -4.54
N PHE A 96 7.15 -7.86 -3.30
CA PHE A 96 6.82 -8.91 -2.33
C PHE A 96 5.48 -8.61 -1.64
N TYR A 97 4.64 -9.63 -1.42
CA TYR A 97 3.34 -9.45 -0.75
C TYR A 97 3.43 -8.88 0.67
N ILE A 98 4.59 -8.98 1.33
CA ILE A 98 4.83 -8.33 2.63
C ILE A 98 4.81 -6.80 2.53
N ASN A 99 5.00 -6.24 1.33
CA ASN A 99 4.97 -4.81 1.06
C ASN A 99 3.62 -4.36 0.48
N VAL A 100 2.57 -5.17 0.65
CA VAL A 100 1.27 -4.94 0.01
C VAL A 100 0.16 -4.86 1.03
N ALA A 101 -0.72 -3.88 0.86
CA ALA A 101 -2.03 -3.83 1.50
C ALA A 101 -3.15 -3.78 0.44
N PRO A 102 -4.36 -4.31 0.74
CA PRO A 102 -5.53 -4.06 -0.09
C PRO A 102 -5.87 -2.58 -0.11
N GLU A 103 -5.89 -1.98 -1.30
CA GLU A 103 -6.28 -0.59 -1.48
C GLU A 103 -7.32 -0.49 -2.57
N TRP A 104 -8.35 0.33 -2.38
CA TRP A 104 -9.29 0.64 -3.45
C TRP A 104 -8.51 1.16 -4.66
N GLN A 105 -8.72 0.58 -5.85
CA GLN A 105 -7.95 0.92 -7.06
C GLN A 105 -7.98 2.42 -7.34
N VAL A 106 -9.14 3.05 -7.13
CA VAL A 106 -9.33 4.50 -7.28
C VAL A 106 -8.53 5.33 -6.26
N VAL A 107 -8.25 4.78 -5.08
CA VAL A 107 -7.38 5.39 -4.07
C VAL A 107 -5.92 5.18 -4.45
N ASN A 108 -5.52 3.93 -4.68
CA ASN A 108 -4.14 3.52 -5.05
C ASN A 108 -3.63 4.29 -6.27
N ALA A 109 -4.36 4.23 -7.40
CA ALA A 109 -3.96 4.90 -8.64
C ALA A 109 -4.32 6.40 -8.67
N GLY A 110 -5.02 6.91 -7.63
CA GLY A 110 -5.52 8.27 -7.56
C GLY A 110 -4.87 9.07 -6.44
N ASN A 111 -5.57 9.21 -5.33
CA ASN A 111 -5.15 10.07 -4.22
C ASN A 111 -3.85 9.59 -3.56
N TRP A 112 -3.66 8.28 -3.42
CA TRP A 112 -2.46 7.73 -2.80
C TRP A 112 -1.20 8.00 -3.61
N LEU A 113 -1.27 7.80 -4.94
CA LEU A 113 -0.19 8.21 -5.85
C LEU A 113 0.19 9.70 -5.72
N ARG A 114 -0.77 10.58 -5.41
CA ARG A 114 -0.48 12.01 -5.15
C ARG A 114 0.26 12.21 -3.84
N VAL A 115 -0.09 11.47 -2.79
CA VAL A 115 0.63 11.48 -1.51
C VAL A 115 2.06 11.01 -1.68
N GLU A 116 2.29 9.93 -2.44
CA GLU A 116 3.64 9.45 -2.77
C GLU A 116 4.46 10.50 -3.54
N LYS A 117 3.87 11.13 -4.55
CA LYS A 117 4.53 12.22 -5.29
C LYS A 117 4.85 13.41 -4.39
N ALA A 118 3.98 13.74 -3.43
CA ALA A 118 4.23 14.81 -2.47
C ALA A 118 5.42 14.49 -1.55
N ALA A 119 5.53 13.25 -1.07
CA ALA A 119 6.67 12.80 -0.27
C ALA A 119 7.99 12.92 -1.05
N ARG A 120 8.03 12.46 -2.32
CA ARG A 120 9.19 12.65 -3.20
C ARG A 120 9.54 14.13 -3.40
N LYS A 121 8.53 14.98 -3.58
CA LYS A 121 8.74 16.43 -3.73
C LYS A 121 9.36 17.06 -2.48
N VAL A 122 9.04 16.59 -1.28
CA VAL A 122 9.68 17.07 -0.03
C VAL A 122 11.19 16.80 -0.05
N ALA A 123 11.60 15.58 -0.41
CA ALA A 123 13.03 15.24 -0.54
C ALA A 123 13.74 16.14 -1.57
N THR A 124 13.10 16.35 -2.73
CA THR A 124 13.65 17.24 -3.78
C THR A 124 13.80 18.68 -3.30
N LEU A 125 12.79 19.23 -2.59
CA LEU A 125 12.81 20.63 -2.11
C LEU A 125 13.83 20.85 -0.99
N LEU A 126 14.00 19.86 -0.11
CA LEU A 126 15.00 19.93 0.96
C LEU A 126 16.43 19.74 0.45
N ASN A 127 16.59 19.24 -0.78
CA ASN A 127 17.87 18.85 -1.34
C ASN A 127 18.65 17.90 -0.39
N ASP A 128 17.92 17.02 0.28
CA ASP A 128 18.44 16.13 1.32
C ASP A 128 17.59 14.86 1.38
N THR A 129 18.07 13.90 2.16
CA THR A 129 17.45 12.62 2.36
C THR A 129 16.34 12.70 3.41
N VAL A 130 15.18 12.11 3.11
CA VAL A 130 14.09 11.93 4.08
C VAL A 130 13.82 10.45 4.33
N GLN A 131 13.43 10.16 5.57
CA GLN A 131 12.92 8.85 5.97
C GLN A 131 11.40 8.86 5.81
N VAL A 132 10.86 7.86 5.13
CA VAL A 132 9.43 7.71 4.92
C VAL A 132 8.96 6.44 5.60
N TYR A 133 8.02 6.61 6.52
CA TYR A 133 7.30 5.52 7.15
C TYR A 133 5.93 5.43 6.52
N THR A 134 5.57 4.24 6.04
CA THR A 134 4.25 4.00 5.46
C THR A 134 3.59 2.84 6.17
N GLY A 135 2.28 2.95 6.41
CA GLY A 135 1.55 1.83 6.98
C GLY A 135 0.05 1.97 6.88
N VAL A 136 -0.61 1.02 7.52
CA VAL A 136 -2.06 0.90 7.58
C VAL A 136 -2.56 0.93 9.02
N TYR A 137 -3.84 1.24 9.21
CA TYR A 137 -4.46 1.27 10.53
C TYR A 137 -5.96 0.93 10.48
N ASP A 138 -6.40 0.10 11.41
CA ASP A 138 -7.78 -0.39 11.59
C ASP A 138 -8.30 -1.21 10.38
N ILE A 139 -9.36 -1.98 10.58
CA ILE A 139 -9.99 -2.79 9.52
C ILE A 139 -11.19 -2.02 8.97
N LEU A 140 -11.27 -1.91 7.65
CA LEU A 140 -12.41 -1.31 6.96
C LEU A 140 -13.67 -2.15 7.23
N GLN A 141 -14.73 -1.49 7.66
CA GLN A 141 -16.04 -2.10 7.83
C GLN A 141 -17.02 -1.52 6.81
N LEU A 142 -17.83 -2.37 6.20
CA LEU A 142 -18.92 -1.97 5.31
C LEU A 142 -20.25 -2.52 5.83
N PRO A 143 -21.39 -1.86 5.56
CA PRO A 143 -22.68 -2.37 5.95
C PRO A 143 -23.01 -3.65 5.17
N ASP A 144 -23.47 -4.68 5.87
CA ASP A 144 -24.13 -5.83 5.26
C ASP A 144 -25.50 -5.44 4.68
N LYS A 145 -26.21 -6.43 4.14
CA LYS A 145 -27.56 -6.26 3.57
C LYS A 145 -28.60 -5.72 4.57
N ASP A 146 -28.37 -5.90 5.87
CA ASP A 146 -29.27 -5.46 6.94
C ASP A 146 -28.77 -4.15 7.61
N GLY A 147 -27.63 -3.61 7.16
CA GLY A 147 -27.04 -2.37 7.64
C GLY A 147 -26.04 -2.53 8.79
N HIS A 148 -25.73 -3.75 9.22
CA HIS A 148 -24.75 -3.98 10.28
C HIS A 148 -23.33 -3.85 9.74
N PRO A 149 -22.41 -3.22 10.49
CA PRO A 149 -21.03 -3.07 10.05
C PRO A 149 -20.29 -4.42 10.12
N VAL A 150 -19.69 -4.83 9.00
CA VAL A 150 -18.92 -6.07 8.87
C VAL A 150 -17.47 -5.75 8.48
N PRO A 151 -16.46 -6.23 9.23
CA PRO A 151 -15.05 -6.07 8.88
C PRO A 151 -14.68 -6.85 7.61
N LEU A 152 -13.90 -6.21 6.75
CA LEU A 152 -13.53 -6.77 5.44
C LEU A 152 -12.20 -7.52 5.47
N SER A 153 -12.19 -8.67 4.80
CA SER A 153 -10.98 -9.43 4.49
C SER A 153 -11.08 -10.06 3.11
N LEU A 154 -9.99 -10.08 2.35
CA LEU A 154 -9.97 -10.70 1.01
C LEU A 154 -9.82 -12.23 1.10
N GLY A 155 -9.14 -12.73 2.11
CA GLY A 155 -9.03 -14.16 2.41
C GLY A 155 -10.11 -14.65 3.37
N GLU A 156 -10.30 -15.96 3.41
CA GLU A 156 -11.11 -16.64 4.42
C GLU A 156 -10.51 -16.46 5.82
N THR A 157 -11.31 -16.71 6.87
CA THR A 157 -10.87 -16.65 8.28
C THR A 157 -10.19 -15.33 8.69
N GLY A 158 -10.55 -14.21 8.05
CA GLY A 158 -9.98 -12.89 8.34
C GLY A 158 -8.59 -12.65 7.73
N MET A 159 -8.10 -13.53 6.85
CA MET A 159 -6.80 -13.33 6.20
C MET A 159 -6.85 -12.17 5.18
N VAL A 160 -5.75 -11.44 5.05
CA VAL A 160 -5.63 -10.28 4.13
C VAL A 160 -6.72 -9.25 4.46
N GLU A 161 -6.62 -8.68 5.65
CA GLU A 161 -7.52 -7.62 6.13
C GLU A 161 -7.45 -6.40 5.22
N VAL A 162 -8.60 -5.79 4.97
CA VAL A 162 -8.68 -4.55 4.21
C VAL A 162 -8.51 -3.39 5.17
N PRO A 163 -7.46 -2.57 5.05
CA PRO A 163 -7.22 -1.47 5.95
C PRO A 163 -8.28 -0.37 5.80
N LYS A 164 -8.67 0.23 6.93
CA LYS A 164 -9.54 1.41 6.94
C LYS A 164 -8.79 2.68 6.58
N TRP A 165 -7.55 2.78 7.07
CA TRP A 165 -6.70 3.94 6.86
C TRP A 165 -5.34 3.53 6.31
N LEU A 166 -4.83 4.34 5.39
CA LEU A 166 -3.44 4.38 5.01
C LEU A 166 -2.82 5.65 5.56
N TRP A 167 -1.56 5.58 5.98
CA TRP A 167 -0.83 6.72 6.48
C TRP A 167 0.60 6.71 5.97
N LYS A 168 1.17 7.91 5.83
CA LYS A 168 2.57 8.12 5.47
C LYS A 168 3.13 9.26 6.30
N VAL A 169 4.28 9.04 6.92
CA VAL A 169 5.00 10.02 7.74
C VAL A 169 6.35 10.25 7.08
N VAL A 170 6.65 11.51 6.76
CA VAL A 170 7.93 11.93 6.18
C VAL A 170 8.73 12.64 7.26
N VAL A 171 9.91 12.12 7.55
CA VAL A 171 10.81 12.62 8.60
C VAL A 171 12.10 13.08 7.94
N HIS A 172 12.41 14.36 8.08
CA HIS A 172 13.72 14.91 7.74
C HIS A 172 14.54 15.06 9.01
N GLN A 173 15.67 14.36 9.08
CA GLN A 173 16.67 14.56 10.13
C GLN A 173 17.80 15.37 9.48
N ALA A 174 17.80 16.69 9.67
CA ALA A 174 18.80 17.56 9.08
C ALA A 174 20.21 17.06 9.43
N THR A 175 21.03 16.81 8.41
CA THR A 175 22.44 16.47 8.64
C THR A 175 23.13 17.69 9.26
N THR A 176 23.86 17.47 10.35
CA THR A 176 24.44 18.52 11.21
C THR A 176 25.47 19.44 10.54
N ASN A 177 25.74 19.27 9.24
CA ASN A 177 26.74 20.03 8.49
C ASN A 177 26.24 21.39 7.95
N GLN A 178 24.94 21.69 8.01
CA GLN A 178 24.42 23.01 7.59
C GLN A 178 24.42 24.07 8.70
N ARG A 179 24.81 23.76 9.95
CA ARG A 179 24.86 24.75 11.06
C ARG A 179 26.26 25.33 11.33
N ARG A 180 27.26 25.05 10.50
CA ARG A 180 28.65 25.48 10.73
C ARG A 180 29.22 26.46 9.69
N SER A 181 28.45 26.88 8.69
CA SER A 181 28.91 27.88 7.71
C SER A 181 28.63 29.33 8.13
N ASP A 182 27.89 29.55 9.22
CA ASP A 182 27.35 30.86 9.58
C ASP A 182 27.93 31.40 10.92
N LEU A 183 29.09 30.89 11.34
CA LEU A 183 29.85 31.40 12.49
C LEU A 183 31.31 31.68 12.10
#